data_AF-A0A1W7R5S1-F1
#
_entry.id   AF-A0A1W7R5S1-F1
#
_cell.length_a   1.000
_cell.length_b   1.000
_cell.length_c   1.000
_cell.angle_alpha   90.00
_cell.angle_beta   90.00
_cell.angle_gamma   90.00
#
_symmetry.space_group_name_H-M   'P 1'
#
loop_
_entity.id
_entity.type
_entity.pdbx_description
1 polymer ?
#
loop_
_entity_poly.entity_id
_entity_poly.type
_entity_poly.pdbx_seq_one_letter_code
_entity_poly.pdbx_strand_id
1 'polypeptide(L)' 'KGFEEGDKVCKLSKSIYGLKQASKAWNDRFNEFVARIGFQRCKEDSCLYVRQSKSGPVYLLLYVDDVLIICKDL' A
#
# COMPACT_ATOMS: atom_id res chain seq x y z
N LYS A 1 -8.31 -27.13 -10.71
CA LYS A 1 -8.75 -27.29 -12.11
C LYS A 1 -9.49 -26.01 -12.50
N GLY A 2 -8.97 -25.24 -13.46
CA GLY A 2 -9.67 -24.07 -14.02
C GLY A 2 -10.45 -24.47 -15.27
N PHE A 3 -11.51 -23.72 -15.55
CA PHE A 3 -12.55 -23.81 -16.61
C PHE A 3 -12.37 -24.87 -17.71
N GLU A 4 -13.32 -25.82 -17.76
CA GLU A 4 -13.49 -26.85 -18.80
C GLU A 4 -14.57 -26.47 -19.85
N GLU A 5 -14.82 -25.18 -20.09
CA GLU A 5 -15.79 -24.77 -21.12
C GLU A 5 -15.32 -23.53 -21.89
N GLY A 6 -14.62 -23.79 -23.00
CA GLY A 6 -14.15 -22.80 -23.99
C GLY A 6 -12.70 -22.34 -23.83
N ASP A 7 -11.98 -22.20 -24.95
CA ASP A 7 -10.57 -21.79 -25.02
C ASP A 7 -10.30 -20.30 -24.67
N LYS A 8 -11.33 -19.55 -24.24
CA LYS A 8 -11.18 -18.12 -23.93
C LYS A 8 -10.99 -17.92 -22.44
N VAL A 9 -9.80 -17.43 -22.09
CA VAL A 9 -9.45 -17.08 -20.70
C VAL A 9 -9.17 -15.59 -20.57
N CYS A 10 -9.51 -15.02 -19.41
CA CYS A 10 -9.22 -13.63 -19.09
C CYS A 10 -7.79 -13.49 -18.51
N LYS A 11 -6.97 -12.62 -19.11
CA LYS A 11 -5.66 -12.24 -18.54
C LYS A 11 -5.84 -11.03 -17.63
N LEU A 12 -5.48 -11.17 -16.35
CA LEU A 12 -5.46 -10.05 -15.41
C LEU A 12 -4.23 -9.17 -15.67
N SER A 13 -4.45 -7.89 -16.00
CA SER A 13 -3.37 -6.90 -16.18
C SER A 13 -2.92 -6.24 -14.86
N LYS A 14 -3.69 -6.44 -13.78
CA LYS A 14 -3.39 -5.96 -12.43
C LYS A 14 -3.80 -7.04 -11.41
N SER A 15 -3.16 -7.02 -10.25
CA SER A 15 -3.57 -7.85 -9.12
C SER A 15 -5.00 -7.52 -8.71
N ILE A 16 -5.85 -8.54 -8.58
CA ILE A 16 -7.24 -8.39 -8.12
C ILE A 16 -7.33 -8.80 -6.65
N TYR A 17 -8.24 -8.15 -5.92
CA TYR A 17 -8.53 -8.48 -4.53
C TYR A 17 -8.92 -9.96 -4.38
N GLY A 18 -8.55 -10.56 -3.25
CA GLY A 18 -8.79 -11.99 -2.96
C GLY A 18 -7.73 -12.96 -3.50
N LEU A 19 -6.83 -12.53 -4.39
CA LEU A 19 -5.66 -13.34 -4.71
C LEU A 19 -4.60 -13.23 -3.61
N LYS A 20 -3.99 -14.36 -3.22
CA LYS A 20 -2.98 -14.44 -2.15
C LYS A 20 -1.81 -13.46 -2.35
N GLN A 21 -1.41 -13.22 -3.59
CA GLN A 21 -0.32 -12.31 -3.94
C GLN A 21 -0.73 -10.84 -4.07
N ALA A 22 -2.03 -10.53 -4.14
CA ALA A 22 -2.49 -9.18 -4.44
C ALA A 22 -2.17 -8.19 -3.31
N SER A 23 -2.35 -8.60 -2.06
CA SER A 23 -2.05 -7.78 -0.88
C SER A 23 -0.57 -7.40 -0.81
N LYS A 24 0.33 -8.37 -1.05
CA LYS A 24 1.78 -8.11 -1.10
C LYS A 24 2.15 -7.15 -2.24
N ALA A 25 1.69 -7.42 -3.45
CA ALA A 25 1.99 -6.56 -4.60
C ALA A 25 1.48 -5.12 -4.39
N TRP A 26 0.31 -4.96 -3.75
CA TRP A 26 -0.23 -3.66 -3.40
C TRP A 26 0.61 -2.96 -2.32
N ASN A 27 0.99 -3.64 -1.24
CA ASN A 27 1.80 -3.05 -0.18
C ASN A 27 3.21 -2.65 -0.67
N ASP A 28 3.84 -3.47 -1.54
CA ASP A 28 5.14 -3.15 -2.13
C ASP A 28 5.02 -1.88 -3.01
N ARG A 29 3.97 -1.79 -3.83
CA ARG A 29 3.70 -0.61 -4.65
C ARG A 29 3.42 0.64 -3.82
N PHE A 30 2.66 0.50 -2.74
CA PHE A 30 2.34 1.59 -1.83
C PHE A 30 3.61 2.09 -1.13
N ASN A 31 4.45 1.17 -0.64
CA ASN A 31 5.73 1.50 -0.01
C ASN A 31 6.62 2.35 -0.91
N GLU A 32 6.81 1.91 -2.17
CA GLU A 32 7.61 2.65 -3.16
C GLU A 32 7.06 4.06 -3.39
N PHE A 33 5.74 4.17 -3.51
CA PHE A 33 5.08 5.45 -3.74
C PHE A 33 5.26 6.41 -2.56
N VAL A 34 4.99 5.93 -1.34
CA VAL A 34 5.06 6.72 -0.11
C VAL A 34 6.50 7.13 0.19
N ALA A 35 7.47 6.24 -0.04
CA ALA A 35 8.89 6.58 0.04
C ALA A 35 9.28 7.71 -0.92
N ARG A 36 8.79 7.65 -2.17
CA ARG A 36 9.08 8.68 -3.19
C ARG A 36 8.54 10.07 -2.84
N ILE A 37 7.45 10.16 -2.08
CA ILE A 37 6.89 11.44 -1.60
C ILE A 37 7.48 11.89 -0.25
N GLY A 38 8.58 11.28 0.18
CA GLY A 38 9.43 11.73 1.28
C GLY A 38 9.08 11.14 2.65
N PHE A 39 8.20 10.15 2.72
CA PHE A 39 7.95 9.42 3.96
C PHE A 39 8.96 8.29 4.15
N GLN A 40 9.29 8.00 5.40
CA GLN A 40 10.14 6.87 5.79
C GLN A 40 9.31 5.88 6.58
N ARG A 41 9.37 4.60 6.20
CA ARG A 41 8.71 3.52 6.94
C ARG A 41 9.41 3.30 8.27
N CYS A 42 8.63 3.19 9.35
CA CYS A 42 9.14 2.87 10.68
C CYS A 42 9.73 1.45 10.69
N LYS A 43 10.80 1.22 11.46
CA LYS A 43 11.49 -0.09 11.52
C LYS A 43 10.75 -1.06 12.43
N GLU A 44 10.12 -0.53 13.47
CA GLU A 44 9.42 -1.26 14.51
C GLU A 44 7.99 -1.60 14.07
N ASP A 45 7.37 -0.76 13.23
CA ASP A 45 6.03 -0.95 12.68
C ASP A 45 5.99 -0.69 11.17
N SER A 46 5.78 -1.73 10.36
CA SER A 46 5.73 -1.64 8.91
C SER A 46 4.52 -0.88 8.35
N CYS A 47 3.49 -0.68 9.18
CA CYS A 47 2.28 0.06 8.84
C CYS A 47 2.43 1.57 9.06
N LEU A 48 3.44 1.98 9.85
CA LEU A 48 3.68 3.38 10.18
C LEU A 48 4.74 4.00 9.26
N TYR A 49 4.43 5.18 8.74
CA TYR A 49 5.35 6.01 7.98
C TYR A 49 5.42 7.41 8.57
N VAL A 50 6.60 8.00 8.55
CA VAL A 50 6.86 9.32 9.12
C VAL A 50 7.56 10.20 8.10
N ARG A 51 7.10 11.44 7.95
CA ARG A 51 7.78 12.48 7.17
C ARG A 51 7.96 13.73 8.03
N GLN A 52 9.16 14.27 8.07
CA GLN A 52 9.41 15.54 8.75
C GLN A 52 8.94 16.71 7.88
N SER A 53 8.25 17.67 8.49
CA SER A 53 7.83 18.92 7.86
C SER A 53 8.22 20.13 8.71
N LYS A 54 8.07 21.34 8.18
CA LYS A 54 8.37 22.58 8.93
C LYS A 54 7.50 22.74 10.18
N SER A 55 6.25 22.27 10.14
CA SER A 55 5.29 22.37 11.25
C SER A 55 5.34 21.18 12.22
N GLY A 56 6.27 20.24 11.99
CA GLY A 56 6.41 19.00 12.78
C GLY A 56 6.25 17.73 11.94
N PRO A 57 6.31 16.55 12.57
CA PRO A 57 6.17 15.28 11.88
C PRO A 57 4.74 15.07 11.35
N VAL A 58 4.65 14.48 10.17
CA VAL A 58 3.42 13.92 9.59
C VAL A 58 3.53 12.41 9.67
N TYR A 59 2.54 11.79 10.31
CA TYR A 59 2.40 10.36 10.44
C TYR A 59 1.36 9.86 9.45
N LEU A 60 1.67 8.76 8.78
CA LEU A 60 0.75 8.02 7.93
C LEU A 60 0.72 6.58 8.45
N LEU A 61 -0.44 6.13 8.89
CA LEU A 61 -0.68 4.75 9.31
C LEU A 61 -1.52 4.05 8.24
N LEU A 62 -1.05 2.88 7.81
CA LEU A 62 -1.70 2.07 6.79
C LEU A 62 -2.25 0.78 7.39
N TYR A 63 -3.55 0.55 7.24
CA TYR A 63 -4.19 -0.71 7.63
C TYR A 63 -4.95 -1.29 6.45
N VAL A 64 -4.36 -2.27 5.77
CA VAL A 64 -4.90 -2.87 4.54
C VAL A 64 -5.19 -1.78 3.50
N ASP A 65 -6.45 -1.39 3.29
CA ASP A 65 -6.91 -0.37 2.36
C ASP A 65 -7.25 0.98 3.01
N ASP A 66 -7.24 1.06 4.35
CA ASP A 66 -7.45 2.29 5.10
C ASP A 66 -6.15 3.05 5.35
N VAL A 67 -6.22 4.38 5.24
CA VAL A 67 -5.10 5.28 5.52
C VAL A 67 -5.52 6.33 6.53
N LEU A 68 -4.80 6.39 7.65
CA LEU A 68 -4.93 7.45 8.64
C LEU A 68 -3.73 8.40 8.54
N ILE A 69 -4.01 9.71 8.46
CA ILE A 69 -2.98 10.75 8.42
C ILE A 69 -3.13 11.63 9.67
N ILE A 70 -2.02 11.82 10.39
CA ILE A 70 -1.96 12.63 11.59
C ILE A 70 -0.83 13.63 11.41
N CYS A 71 -1.13 14.92 11.59
CA CYS A 71 -0.13 15.97 11.65
C CYS A 71 -0.53 16.97 12.72
N LYS A 72 0.44 17.76 13.19
CA LYS A 72 0.14 18.91 14.03
C LYS A 72 -0.71 19.91 13.23
N ASP A 73 -1.66 20.56 13.89
CA ASP A 73 -2.47 21.62 13.29
C ASP A 73 -1.56 22.66 12.62
N LEU A 74 -1.98 23.10 11.42
CA LEU A 74 -1.32 24.14 10.62
C LEU A 74 -1.22 25.46 11.38
#